data_AF-A0AAU2Q7P3-F1
#
_entry.id   AF-A0AAU2Q7P3-F1
#
_cell.length_a   1.000
_cell.length_b   1.000
_cell.length_c   1.000
_cell.angle_alpha   90.00
_cell.angle_beta   90.00
_cell.angle_gamma   90.00
#
_symmetry.space_group_name_H-M   'P 1'
#
loop_
_entity.id
_entity.type
_entity.pdbx_description
1 polymer ?
#
loop_
_entity_poly.entity_id
_entity_poly.type
_entity_poly.pdbx_seq_one_letter_code
_entity_poly.pdbx_strand_id
1 'polypeptide(L)'
;MASQQPPHTPPIDTARGLVACPCCFQRTLKERADFEICPECGWEDDGQDDADAHFVRGGPNGRLSLTQARLDYVKEVAEESDESITLGGDGLWRSEARRRIPDPAE
;
A
#
# COMPACT_ATOMS: atom_id res chain seq x y z
N MET A 1 -28.91 37.27 -2.43
CA MET A 1 -28.71 36.19 -1.43
C MET A 1 -27.35 35.59 -1.71
N ALA A 2 -26.36 35.87 -0.86
CA ALA A 2 -24.97 35.51 -1.08
C ALA A 2 -24.69 34.09 -0.56
N SER A 3 -24.49 33.14 -1.49
CA SER A 3 -24.04 31.80 -1.17
C SER A 3 -22.56 31.86 -0.81
N GLN A 4 -22.27 31.84 0.48
CA GLN A 4 -20.92 31.73 1.02
C GLN A 4 -20.52 30.25 0.97
N GLN A 5 -19.61 29.87 0.07
CA GLN A 5 -18.92 28.59 0.14
C GLN A 5 -17.86 28.66 1.26
N PRO A 6 -17.72 27.63 2.11
CA PRO A 6 -16.67 27.57 3.12
C PRO A 6 -15.28 27.47 2.46
N PRO A 7 -14.20 27.87 3.15
CA PRO A 7 -12.87 27.90 2.57
C PRO A 7 -12.41 26.48 2.21
N HIS A 8 -12.03 26.28 0.95
CA HIS A 8 -11.30 25.10 0.51
C HIS A 8 -9.93 25.12 1.19
N THR A 9 -9.76 24.33 2.24
CA THR A 9 -8.43 24.00 2.76
C THR A 9 -7.69 23.22 1.68
N PRO A 10 -6.54 23.67 1.17
CA PRO A 10 -5.71 22.81 0.34
C PRO A 10 -5.33 21.57 1.15
N PRO A 11 -5.26 20.36 0.55
CA PRO A 11 -4.78 19.19 1.26
C PRO A 11 -3.39 19.52 1.80
N ILE A 12 -3.22 19.34 3.12
CA ILE A 12 -1.94 19.48 3.79
C ILE A 12 -0.95 18.65 2.99
N ASP A 13 0.18 19.27 2.60
CA ASP A 13 1.29 18.64 1.91
C ASP A 13 1.96 17.59 2.84
N THR A 14 1.26 16.48 3.06
CA THR A 14 1.64 15.36 3.93
C THR A 14 2.86 14.62 3.38
N ALA A 15 3.18 14.78 2.10
CA ALA A 15 4.31 14.11 1.45
C ALA A 15 5.68 14.52 1.99
N ARG A 16 5.79 15.69 2.62
CA ARG A 16 7.09 16.24 3.07
C ARG A 16 7.65 15.58 4.34
N GLY A 17 6.91 14.65 4.96
CA GLY A 17 7.31 13.92 6.16
C GLY A 17 7.13 12.41 6.11
N LEU A 18 6.62 11.85 5.00
CA LEU A 18 6.45 10.39 4.89
C LEU A 18 7.76 9.68 4.55
N VAL A 19 7.98 8.54 5.20
CA VAL A 19 9.10 7.65 4.98
C VAL A 19 8.71 6.50 4.05
N ALA A 20 9.71 5.91 3.40
CA ALA A 20 9.51 4.83 2.45
C ALA A 20 9.11 3.53 3.15
N CYS A 21 8.08 2.86 2.63
CA CYS A 21 7.74 1.50 3.03
C CYS A 21 8.88 0.54 2.65
N PRO A 22 9.30 -0.38 3.54
CA PRO A 22 10.37 -1.34 3.21
C PRO A 22 9.98 -2.34 2.11
N CYS A 23 8.69 -2.51 1.82
CA CYS A 23 8.18 -3.41 0.79
C CYS A 23 8.10 -2.73 -0.59
N CYS A 24 7.23 -1.73 -0.77
CA CYS A 24 7.03 -1.09 -2.08
C CYS A 24 7.91 0.14 -2.34
N PHE A 25 8.67 0.60 -1.34
CA PHE A 25 9.52 1.79 -1.42
C PHE A 25 8.81 3.13 -1.68
N GLN A 26 7.48 3.15 -1.74
CA GLN A 26 6.70 4.38 -1.80
C GLN A 26 6.70 5.10 -0.44
N ARG A 27 6.70 6.44 -0.46
CA ARG A 27 6.63 7.28 0.76
C ARG A 27 5.21 7.33 1.30
N THR A 28 4.84 6.33 2.09
CA THR A 28 3.47 6.10 2.55
C THR A 28 3.34 6.01 4.06
N LEU A 29 4.44 5.84 4.78
CA LEU A 29 4.46 5.67 6.23
C LEU A 29 4.84 6.98 6.92
N LYS A 30 4.31 7.22 8.12
CA LYS A 30 4.66 8.37 8.96
C LYS A 30 6.01 8.17 9.67
N GLU A 31 6.28 6.95 10.12
CA GLU A 31 7.49 6.57 10.84
C GLU A 31 7.88 5.13 10.49
N ARG A 32 9.16 4.78 10.66
CA ARG A 32 9.65 3.41 10.46
C ARG A 32 9.45 2.59 11.72
N ALA A 33 9.13 1.31 11.53
CA ALA A 33 8.99 0.32 12.61
C ALA A 33 7.90 0.66 13.66
N ASP A 34 6.87 1.42 13.27
CA ASP A 34 5.75 1.80 14.15
C ASP A 34 4.48 0.94 13.91
N PHE A 35 4.64 -0.23 13.29
CA PHE A 35 3.54 -1.14 12.94
C PHE A 35 2.46 -0.50 12.05
N GLU A 36 2.82 0.54 11.29
CA GLU A 36 1.90 1.15 10.33
C GLU A 36 1.75 0.24 9.11
N ILE A 37 0.50 0.04 8.67
CA ILE A 37 0.20 -0.72 7.46
C ILE A 37 0.28 0.23 6.27
N CYS A 38 1.18 -0.08 5.35
CA CYS A 38 1.35 0.66 4.11
C CYS A 38 0.04 0.65 3.30
N PRO A 39 -0.58 1.82 3.03
CA PRO A 39 -1.83 1.88 2.26
C PRO A 39 -1.66 1.48 0.79
N GLU A 40 -0.42 1.42 0.28
CA GLU A 40 -0.13 0.99 -1.08
C GLU A 40 -0.06 -0.54 -1.19
N CYS A 41 0.96 -1.16 -0.59
CA CYS A 41 1.17 -2.61 -0.74
C CYS A 41 0.55 -3.45 0.38
N GLY A 42 -0.03 -2.84 1.41
CA GLY A 42 -0.63 -3.54 2.54
C GLY A 42 0.36 -4.18 3.52
N TRP A 43 1.66 -3.95 3.38
CA TRP A 43 2.70 -4.44 4.30
C TRP A 43 2.70 -3.64 5.61
N GLU A 44 2.71 -4.32 6.75
CA GLU A 44 2.94 -3.72 8.07
C GLU A 44 4.43 -3.52 8.32
N ASP A 45 4.84 -2.29 8.61
CA ASP A 45 6.22 -1.99 9.01
C ASP A 45 6.48 -2.35 10.48
N ASP A 46 6.71 -3.64 10.72
CA ASP A 46 7.11 -4.22 12.00
C ASP A 46 8.63 -4.06 12.28
N GLY A 47 9.31 -3.21 11.51
CA GLY A 47 10.75 -2.98 11.58
C GLY A 47 11.59 -4.06 10.91
N GLN A 48 11.00 -4.95 10.11
CA GLN A 48 11.75 -5.83 9.21
C GLN A 48 12.42 -5.03 8.09
N ASP A 49 13.65 -5.40 7.74
CA ASP A 49 14.41 -4.74 6.67
C ASP A 49 15.36 -5.73 5.96
N ASP A 50 16.23 -5.25 5.09
CA ASP A 50 17.08 -6.07 4.22
C ASP A 50 17.85 -7.19 4.93
N ALA A 51 18.38 -6.92 6.13
CA ALA A 51 19.17 -7.88 6.89
C ALA A 51 18.40 -9.16 7.25
N ASP A 52 17.07 -9.04 7.37
CA ASP A 52 16.21 -10.11 7.85
C ASP A 52 14.97 -10.31 6.95
N ALA A 53 14.99 -9.76 5.74
CA ALA A 53 13.87 -9.73 4.81
C ALA A 53 13.36 -11.11 4.37
N HIS A 54 14.18 -12.14 4.49
CA HIS A 54 13.85 -13.52 4.11
C HIS A 54 13.08 -14.28 5.20
N PHE A 55 13.07 -13.79 6.44
CA PHE A 55 12.34 -14.42 7.53
C PHE A 55 10.84 -14.12 7.43
N VAL A 56 10.01 -15.09 7.77
CA VAL A 56 8.57 -14.89 7.95
C VAL A 56 8.33 -14.59 9.43
N ARG A 57 8.00 -13.33 9.75
CA ARG A 57 7.76 -12.90 11.14
C ARG A 57 6.32 -13.15 11.62
N GLY A 58 5.37 -13.35 10.70
CA GLY A 58 3.98 -13.63 11.06
C GLY A 58 3.13 -12.37 11.15
N GLY A 59 2.15 -12.38 12.08
CA GLY A 59 1.32 -11.21 12.38
C GLY A 59 0.44 -10.76 11.20
N PRO A 60 0.21 -9.45 11.06
CA PRO A 60 -0.53 -8.86 9.94
C PRO A 60 0.09 -9.12 8.55
N ASN A 61 1.41 -9.37 8.48
CA ASN A 61 2.11 -9.78 7.27
C ASN A 61 1.90 -11.27 6.91
N GLY A 62 1.23 -12.03 7.79
CA GLY A 62 0.78 -13.39 7.52
C GLY A 62 1.94 -14.37 7.34
N ARG A 63 1.94 -15.10 6.21
CA ARG A 63 2.97 -16.11 5.90
C ARG A 63 4.05 -15.59 4.94
N LEU A 64 4.04 -14.29 4.64
CA LEU A 64 4.98 -13.69 3.71
C LEU A 64 6.24 -13.22 4.45
N SER A 65 7.37 -13.36 3.79
CA SER A 65 8.59 -12.63 4.14
C SER A 65 8.61 -11.31 3.38
N LEU A 66 9.36 -10.32 3.87
CA LEU A 66 9.52 -9.04 3.17
C LEU A 66 10.08 -9.23 1.75
N THR A 67 10.99 -10.18 1.55
CA THR A 67 11.47 -10.55 0.21
C THR A 67 10.34 -11.04 -0.69
N GLN A 68 9.45 -11.91 -0.19
CA GLN A 68 8.32 -12.40 -0.98
C GLN A 68 7.33 -11.27 -1.30
N ALA A 69 7.01 -10.42 -0.32
CA ALA A 69 6.10 -9.29 -0.51
C ALA A 69 6.64 -8.29 -1.55
N ARG A 70 7.95 -8.00 -1.55
CA ARG A 70 8.61 -7.19 -2.59
C ARG A 70 8.45 -7.81 -3.98
N LEU A 71 8.68 -9.12 -4.10
CA LEU A 71 8.54 -9.83 -5.38
C LEU A 71 7.10 -9.83 -5.88
N ASP A 72 6.14 -10.01 -4.98
CA ASP A 72 4.72 -10.03 -5.33
C ASP A 72 4.26 -8.63 -5.77
N TYR A 73 4.66 -7.57 -5.06
CA TYR A 73 4.39 -6.19 -5.49
C TYR A 73 5.01 -5.89 -6.87
N VAL A 74 6.27 -6.29 -7.11
CA VAL A 74 6.92 -6.09 -8.42
C VAL A 74 6.18 -6.82 -9.54
N LYS A 75 5.67 -8.04 -9.29
CA LYS A 75 4.85 -8.74 -10.28
C LYS A 75 3.53 -8.01 -10.53
N GLU A 76 2.84 -7.61 -9.47
CA GLU A 76 1.58 -6.86 -9.58
C GLU A 76 1.76 -5.59 -10.42
N VAL A 77 2.80 -4.79 -10.16
CA VAL A 77 3.06 -3.56 -10.94
C VAL A 77 3.66 -3.81 -12.33
N ALA A 78 4.38 -4.92 -12.55
CA ALA A 78 4.97 -5.26 -13.84
C ALA A 78 3.93 -5.78 -14.84
N GLU A 79 2.88 -6.45 -14.37
CA GLU A 79 1.73 -6.84 -15.19
C GLU A 79 0.79 -5.64 -15.48
N GLU A 80 0.98 -4.50 -14.81
CA GLU A 80 0.31 -3.21 -15.05
C GLU A 80 1.09 -2.29 -16.01
N SER A 81 1.43 -2.77 -17.21
CA SER A 81 1.99 -1.93 -18.27
C SER A 81 0.93 -1.55 -19.32
N ASP A 82 0.19 -0.46 -19.06
CA ASP A 82 0.06 0.76 -19.93
C ASP A 82 -1.03 1.75 -19.44
N GLU A 83 -1.76 1.51 -18.34
CA GLU A 83 -2.69 2.52 -17.78
C GLU A 83 -2.42 2.82 -16.30
N SER A 84 -1.52 3.79 -16.11
CA SER A 84 -1.20 4.45 -14.84
C SER A 84 -2.33 5.39 -14.41
N ILE A 85 -2.87 5.23 -13.20
CA ILE A 85 -3.59 6.31 -12.51
C ILE A 85 -3.14 6.33 -11.04
N THR A 86 -2.07 7.07 -10.76
CA THR A 86 -2.08 7.85 -9.53
C THR A 86 -3.34 8.72 -9.57
N LEU A 87 -4.38 8.40 -8.76
CA LEU A 87 -5.49 9.27 -8.31
C LEU A 87 -6.59 8.38 -7.68
N GLY A 88 -6.93 8.54 -6.40
CA GLY A 88 -8.21 7.97 -5.95
C GLY A 88 -8.59 7.97 -4.47
N GLY A 89 -7.67 7.75 -3.54
CA GLY A 89 -8.04 7.64 -2.12
C GLY A 89 -8.66 6.30 -1.71
N ASP A 90 -9.14 6.28 -0.48
CA ASP A 90 -9.34 5.13 0.41
C ASP A 90 -10.30 4.01 -0.07
N GLY A 91 -9.83 2.76 0.05
CA GLY A 91 -10.69 1.62 0.39
C GLY A 91 -11.45 0.88 -0.72
N LEU A 92 -11.22 1.15 -2.02
CA LEU A 92 -12.11 0.59 -3.07
C LEU A 92 -11.49 -0.43 -4.04
N TRP A 93 -10.16 -0.62 -4.08
CA TRP A 93 -9.57 -1.57 -5.05
C TRP A 93 -9.79 -3.06 -4.67
N ARG A 94 -9.92 -3.35 -3.37
CA ARG A 94 -10.16 -4.70 -2.84
C ARG A 94 -11.57 -5.25 -3.10
N SER A 95 -12.52 -4.42 -3.52
CA SER A 95 -13.95 -4.77 -3.64
C SER A 95 -14.31 -5.42 -4.97
N GLU A 96 -13.53 -5.19 -6.04
CA GLU A 96 -13.85 -5.66 -7.39
C GLU A 96 -13.01 -6.86 -7.84
N ALA A 97 -11.74 -6.96 -7.40
CA ALA A 97 -10.89 -8.14 -7.66
C ALA A 97 -11.50 -9.44 -7.09
N ARG A 98 -12.28 -9.33 -6.00
CA ARG A 98 -13.04 -10.46 -5.41
C ARG A 98 -14.26 -10.89 -6.21
N ARG A 99 -14.72 -10.13 -7.21
CA ARG A 99 -15.89 -10.48 -8.04
C ARG A 99 -15.56 -11.24 -9.33
N ARG A 100 -14.27 -11.45 -9.64
CA ARG A 100 -13.84 -12.09 -10.90
C ARG A 100 -13.00 -13.35 -10.73
N ILE A 101 -13.02 -13.97 -9.55
CA ILE A 101 -12.50 -15.33 -9.36
C ILE A 101 -13.65 -16.31 -9.68
N PRO A 102 -13.61 -17.08 -10.78
CA PRO A 102 -14.50 -18.21 -10.94
C PRO A 102 -14.12 -19.31 -9.94
N ASP A 103 -15.11 -20.01 -9.42
CA ASP A 103 -14.96 -21.16 -8.53
C ASP A 103 -14.02 -22.20 -9.18
N PRO A 104 -13.02 -22.78 -8.47
CA PRO A 104 -12.27 -23.92 -8.98
C PRO A 104 -13.13 -25.20 -8.91
N ALA A 105 -14.23 -25.22 -9.68
CA ALA A 105 -15.08 -26.37 -9.92
C ALA A 105 -15.93 -26.20 -11.20
N GLU A 106 -15.27 -26.01 -12.35
CA GLU A 106 -15.75 -26.49 -13.66
C GLU A 106 -14.60 -27.15 -14.43
#